data_AF-A0A0D0DQL6-F1
#
_entry.id   AF-A0A0D0DQL6-F1
#
_cell.length_a   1.000
_cell.length_b   1.000
_cell.length_c   1.000
_cell.angle_alpha   90.00
_cell.angle_beta   90.00
_cell.angle_gamma   90.00
#
_symmetry.space_group_name_H-M   'P 1'
#
loop_
_entity.id
_entity.type
_entity.pdbx_description
1 polymer ?
#
loop_
_entity_poly.entity_id
_entity_poly.type
_entity_poly.pdbx_seq_one_letter_code
_entity_poly.pdbx_strand_id
1 'polypeptide(L)'
;MSTPPPPSRFAPYRNALAALSERTGAHLPSLIFSFAVLHELTAIVPLVGVFFVARGLGVGEQVVNHFARPNHREDDQPAGYINRQLSQWVDGGEQWAGRVGRRYGIFGFKKGQPANRDDTQQVSGKLAGDVANAVLAYGAVKALMPVRIGLSLYLSPAFSRRIVEPIRLKVIQPFRRRKS
;
A
#
# COMPACT_ATOMS: atom_id res chain seq x y z
N MET A 1 20.65 -7.96 35.81
CA MET A 1 20.50 -8.72 34.55
C MET A 1 19.68 -7.89 33.59
N SER A 2 20.32 -7.28 32.60
CA SER A 2 19.67 -6.46 31.57
C SER A 2 19.17 -7.37 30.46
N THR A 3 17.87 -7.38 30.17
CA THR A 3 17.33 -8.11 29.03
C THR A 3 17.82 -7.48 27.72
N PRO A 4 18.21 -8.28 26.71
CA PRO A 4 18.59 -7.73 25.42
C PRO A 4 17.36 -7.05 24.77
N PRO A 5 17.54 -5.91 24.09
CA PRO A 5 16.44 -5.23 23.41
C PRO A 5 15.88 -6.14 22.30
N PRO A 6 14.56 -6.15 22.09
CA PRO A 6 13.95 -6.98 21.06
C PRO A 6 14.50 -6.61 19.67
N PRO A 7 14.77 -7.58 18.80
CA PRO A 7 15.29 -7.31 17.46
C PRO A 7 14.31 -6.43 16.68
N SER A 8 14.79 -5.28 16.21
CA SER A 8 13.99 -4.35 15.44
C SER A 8 13.61 -4.99 14.09
N ARG A 9 12.29 -5.05 13.80
CA ARG A 9 11.76 -5.49 12.50
C ARG A 9 12.31 -4.68 11.31
N PHE A 10 12.87 -3.50 11.59
CA PHE A 10 13.45 -2.61 10.60
C PHE A 10 14.96 -2.79 10.41
N ALA A 11 15.63 -3.56 11.27
CA ALA A 11 17.07 -3.80 11.19
C ALA A 11 17.50 -4.38 9.82
N PRO A 12 16.80 -5.36 9.22
CA PRO A 12 17.18 -5.89 7.91
C PRO A 12 17.15 -4.84 6.80
N TYR A 13 16.14 -3.97 6.78
CA TYR A 13 16.01 -2.90 5.78
C TYR A 13 17.07 -1.83 5.95
N ARG A 14 17.39 -1.45 7.20
CA ARG A 14 18.46 -0.49 7.49
C ARG A 14 19.82 -1.03 7.06
N ASN A 15 20.08 -2.31 7.31
CA ASN A 15 21.32 -2.96 6.89
C ASN A 15 21.43 -3.03 5.35
N ALA A 16 20.33 -3.34 4.66
CA ALA A 16 20.30 -3.33 3.19
C ALA A 16 20.55 -1.93 2.61
N LEU A 17 19.95 -0.88 3.20
CA LEU A 17 20.18 0.50 2.80
C LEU A 17 21.60 0.98 3.11
N ALA A 18 22.19 0.54 4.23
CA ALA A 18 23.59 0.82 4.57
C ALA A 18 24.54 0.19 3.55
N ALA A 19 24.33 -1.09 3.20
CA ALA A 19 25.11 -1.76 2.16
C ALA A 19 24.97 -1.09 0.79
N LEU A 20 23.77 -0.61 0.43
CA LEU A 20 23.55 0.16 -0.79
C LEU A 20 24.25 1.52 -0.75
N SER A 21 24.25 2.21 0.40
CA SER A 21 24.96 3.47 0.61
C SER A 21 26.47 3.30 0.39
N GLU A 22 27.07 2.26 0.97
CA GLU A 22 28.50 1.93 0.80
C GLU A 22 28.86 1.64 -0.65
N ARG A 23 28.03 0.83 -1.35
CA ARG A 23 28.27 0.46 -2.75
C ARG A 23 28.06 1.60 -3.74
N THR A 24 27.15 2.53 -3.44
CA THR A 24 26.74 3.59 -4.37
C THR A 24 27.29 4.96 -4.02
N GLY A 25 27.95 5.12 -2.86
CA GLY A 25 28.49 6.40 -2.40
C GLY A 25 27.43 7.47 -2.09
N ALA A 26 26.14 7.13 -2.12
CA ALA A 26 25.06 8.05 -1.79
C ALA A 26 24.93 8.19 -0.27
N HIS A 27 24.57 9.39 0.21
CA HIS A 27 24.40 9.63 1.64
C HIS A 27 23.18 8.87 2.20
N LEU A 28 23.40 8.08 3.26
CA LEU A 28 22.39 7.22 3.88
C LEU A 28 21.04 7.91 4.19
N PRO A 29 20.98 9.15 4.75
CA PRO A 29 19.70 9.81 5.01
C PRO A 29 18.90 10.14 3.73
N SER A 30 19.60 10.52 2.65
CA SER A 30 19.01 10.78 1.34
C SER A 30 18.44 9.50 0.72
N LEU A 31 19.13 8.37 0.92
CA LEU A 31 18.69 7.06 0.43
C LEU A 31 17.46 6.55 1.19
N ILE A 32 17.42 6.72 2.52
CA ILE A 32 16.24 6.39 3.34
C ILE A 32 15.02 7.23 2.90
N PHE A 33 15.22 8.53 2.70
CA PHE A 33 14.15 9.40 2.21
C PHE A 33 13.66 8.98 0.81
N SER A 34 14.59 8.69 -0.10
CA SER A 34 14.27 8.19 -1.45
C SER A 34 13.47 6.89 -1.39
N PHE A 35 13.90 5.96 -0.55
CA PHE A 35 13.19 4.70 -0.32
C PHE A 35 11.77 4.93 0.19
N ALA A 36 11.60 5.79 1.20
CA ALA A 36 10.27 6.09 1.74
C ALA A 36 9.35 6.70 0.68
N VAL A 37 9.83 7.68 -0.08
CA VAL A 37 9.05 8.31 -1.16
C VAL A 37 8.65 7.28 -2.23
N LEU A 38 9.59 6.44 -2.67
CA LEU A 38 9.31 5.39 -3.66
C LEU A 38 8.36 4.33 -3.11
N HIS A 39 8.49 3.97 -1.83
CA HIS A 39 7.62 3.02 -1.18
C HIS A 39 6.17 3.51 -1.17
N GLU A 40 5.96 4.78 -0.87
CA GLU A 40 4.63 5.39 -0.90
C GLU A 40 4.09 5.53 -2.34
N LEU A 41 4.92 5.98 -3.29
CA LEU A 41 4.50 6.09 -4.69
C LEU A 41 4.11 4.74 -5.29
N THR A 42 4.88 3.70 -5.00
CA THR A 42 4.58 2.33 -5.43
C THR A 42 3.43 1.71 -4.66
N ALA A 43 2.91 2.33 -3.60
CA ALA A 43 1.64 1.95 -2.98
C ALA A 43 0.45 2.69 -3.62
N ILE A 44 0.57 4.00 -3.87
CA ILE A 44 -0.51 4.85 -4.38
C ILE A 44 -0.80 4.56 -5.85
N VAL A 45 0.23 4.48 -6.70
CA VAL A 45 0.05 4.32 -8.16
C VAL A 45 -0.67 3.01 -8.49
N PRO A 46 -0.26 1.84 -7.95
CA PRO A 46 -1.00 0.61 -8.19
C PRO A 46 -2.39 0.61 -7.57
N LEU A 47 -2.58 1.23 -6.40
CA LEU A 47 -3.91 1.33 -5.77
C LEU A 47 -4.89 2.05 -6.69
N VAL A 48 -4.51 3.24 -7.15
CA VAL A 48 -5.33 4.08 -8.03
C VAL A 48 -5.49 3.42 -9.41
N GLY A 49 -4.40 2.90 -9.97
CA GLY A 49 -4.41 2.24 -11.28
C GLY A 49 -5.32 1.01 -11.31
N VAL A 50 -5.18 0.09 -10.35
CA VAL A 50 -6.04 -1.10 -10.26
C VAL A 50 -7.49 -0.71 -10.04
N PHE A 51 -7.77 0.29 -9.21
CA PHE A 51 -9.15 0.78 -9.01
C PHE A 51 -9.78 1.25 -10.32
N PHE A 52 -9.11 2.13 -11.07
CA PHE A 52 -9.67 2.65 -12.32
C PHE A 52 -9.77 1.60 -13.42
N VAL A 53 -8.82 0.66 -13.51
CA VAL A 53 -8.88 -0.47 -14.43
C VAL A 53 -10.07 -1.38 -14.08
N ALA A 54 -10.21 -1.77 -12.80
CA ALA A 54 -11.32 -2.60 -12.34
C ALA A 54 -12.68 -1.93 -12.58
N ARG A 55 -12.77 -0.61 -12.32
CA ARG A 55 -13.96 0.19 -12.57
C ARG A 55 -14.28 0.33 -14.06
N GLY A 56 -13.28 0.53 -14.91
CA GLY A 56 -13.46 0.63 -16.35
C GLY A 56 -13.88 -0.68 -17.00
N LEU A 57 -13.40 -1.81 -16.47
CA LEU A 57 -13.73 -3.15 -16.96
C LEU A 57 -14.97 -3.76 -16.29
N GLY A 58 -15.45 -3.18 -15.18
CA GLY A 58 -16.59 -3.71 -14.41
C GLY A 58 -16.31 -5.05 -13.73
N VAL A 59 -15.05 -5.42 -13.53
CA VAL A 59 -14.65 -6.75 -13.03
C VAL A 59 -14.57 -6.84 -11.50
N GLY A 60 -14.61 -5.71 -10.79
CA GLY A 60 -14.42 -5.68 -9.33
C GLY A 60 -15.39 -6.58 -8.57
N GLU A 61 -16.69 -6.50 -8.89
CA GLU A 61 -17.72 -7.30 -8.22
C GLU A 61 -17.57 -8.80 -8.46
N GLN A 62 -17.30 -9.20 -9.70
CA GLN A 62 -17.16 -10.61 -10.08
C GLN A 62 -15.96 -11.25 -9.39
N VAL A 63 -14.83 -10.54 -9.39
CA VAL A 63 -13.59 -11.01 -8.80
C VAL A 63 -13.72 -11.09 -7.28
N VAL A 64 -14.24 -10.05 -6.63
CA VAL A 64 -14.43 -10.05 -5.17
C VAL A 64 -15.44 -11.13 -4.75
N ASN A 65 -16.57 -11.28 -5.44
CA ASN A 65 -17.56 -12.32 -5.11
C ASN A 65 -17.03 -13.75 -5.25
N HIS A 66 -16.14 -14.00 -6.23
CA HIS A 66 -15.49 -15.30 -6.38
C HIS A 66 -14.58 -15.63 -5.19
N PHE A 67 -13.90 -14.63 -4.62
CA PHE A 67 -13.00 -14.81 -3.48
C PHE A 67 -13.68 -14.69 -2.11
N ALA A 68 -14.80 -13.97 -2.02
CA ALA A 68 -15.58 -13.78 -0.80
C ALA A 68 -16.45 -15.00 -0.45
N ARG A 69 -16.77 -15.86 -1.43
CA ARG A 69 -17.53 -17.10 -1.23
C ARG A 69 -16.59 -18.30 -1.32
N PRO A 70 -15.90 -18.68 -0.24
CA PRO A 70 -15.17 -19.94 -0.23
C PRO A 70 -16.19 -21.07 -0.36
N ASN A 71 -16.14 -21.80 -1.48
CA ASN A 71 -16.77 -23.11 -1.56
C ASN A 71 -16.28 -23.91 -0.35
N HIS A 72 -17.20 -24.30 0.54
CA HIS A 72 -16.96 -25.26 1.62
C HIS A 72 -16.64 -26.62 1.00
N ARG A 73 -15.43 -26.75 0.47
CA ARG A 73 -14.80 -28.04 0.22
C ARG A 73 -13.58 -28.07 1.13
N GLU A 74 -13.76 -28.76 2.25
CA GLU A 74 -12.67 -29.27 3.06
C GLU A 74 -11.72 -30.01 2.12
N ASP A 75 -10.53 -29.46 1.89
CA ASP A 75 -9.46 -30.17 1.19
C ASP A 75 -8.09 -29.76 1.76
N ASP A 76 -7.38 -30.78 2.22
CA ASP A 76 -6.22 -30.83 3.12
C ASP A 76 -4.89 -30.24 2.57
N GLN A 77 -4.87 -29.10 1.89
CA GLN A 77 -3.65 -28.63 1.19
C GLN A 77 -3.36 -27.11 1.25
N PRO A 78 -2.12 -26.66 0.94
CA PRO A 78 -1.67 -25.25 0.94
C PRO A 78 -2.61 -24.21 0.30
N ALA A 79 -3.52 -24.65 -0.58
CA ALA A 79 -4.58 -23.81 -1.14
C ALA A 79 -5.50 -23.20 -0.05
N GLY A 80 -5.76 -23.91 1.05
CA GLY A 80 -6.57 -23.41 2.16
C GLY A 80 -5.92 -22.27 2.96
N TYR A 81 -4.59 -22.18 2.98
CA TYR A 81 -3.88 -21.04 3.58
C TYR A 81 -4.05 -19.78 2.74
N ILE A 82 -3.88 -19.91 1.42
CA ILE A 82 -4.03 -18.80 0.47
C ILE A 82 -5.47 -18.28 0.48
N ASN A 83 -6.48 -19.16 0.46
CA ASN A 83 -7.89 -18.76 0.49
C ASN A 83 -8.25 -18.01 1.78
N ARG A 84 -7.77 -18.45 2.95
CA ARG A 84 -7.96 -17.72 4.21
C ARG A 84 -7.30 -16.34 4.20
N GLN A 85 -6.13 -16.23 3.58
CA GLN A 85 -5.44 -14.95 3.47
C GLN A 85 -6.18 -14.00 2.52
N LEU A 86 -6.71 -14.51 1.40
CA LEU A 86 -7.53 -13.74 0.46
C LEU A 86 -8.83 -13.26 1.12
N SER A 87 -9.55 -14.12 1.85
CA SER A 87 -10.77 -13.71 2.55
C SER A 87 -10.48 -12.61 3.58
N GLN A 88 -9.40 -12.75 4.37
CA GLN A 88 -8.96 -11.69 5.29
C GLN A 88 -8.60 -10.38 4.59
N TRP A 89 -8.10 -10.44 3.36
CA TRP A 89 -7.79 -9.25 2.57
C TRP A 89 -9.03 -8.58 2.01
N VAL A 90 -10.03 -9.38 1.61
CA VAL A 90 -11.36 -8.90 1.22
C VAL A 90 -12.02 -8.19 2.40
N ASP A 91 -12.13 -8.85 3.56
CA ASP A 91 -12.73 -8.29 4.78
C ASP A 91 -12.04 -6.97 5.21
N GLY A 92 -10.70 -6.97 5.17
CA GLY A 92 -9.91 -5.79 5.49
C GLY A 92 -10.08 -4.66 4.47
N GLY A 93 -10.23 -5.02 3.19
CA GLY A 93 -10.51 -4.10 2.10
C GLY A 93 -11.88 -3.43 2.26
N GLU A 94 -12.91 -4.18 2.65
CA GLU A 94 -14.26 -3.65 2.87
C GLU A 94 -14.28 -2.64 4.02
N GLN A 95 -13.60 -2.98 5.13
CA GLN A 95 -13.47 -2.08 6.27
C GLN A 95 -12.70 -0.80 5.90
N TRP A 96 -11.62 -0.92 5.14
CA TRP A 96 -10.84 0.21 4.64
C TRP A 96 -11.67 1.09 3.70
N ALA A 97 -12.33 0.49 2.71
CA ALA A 97 -13.17 1.17 1.74
C ALA A 97 -14.32 1.92 2.43
N GLY A 98 -14.98 1.29 3.42
CA GLY A 98 -16.00 1.96 4.21
C GLY A 98 -15.46 3.12 5.04
N ARG A 99 -14.28 2.97 5.67
CA ARG A 99 -13.66 4.04 6.47
C ARG A 99 -13.26 5.23 5.61
N VAL A 100 -12.57 4.98 4.49
CA VAL A 100 -12.12 6.03 3.57
C VAL A 100 -13.31 6.65 2.85
N GLY A 101 -14.25 5.83 2.38
CA GLY A 101 -15.50 6.25 1.77
C GLY A 101 -16.26 7.24 2.64
N ARG A 102 -16.54 6.89 3.91
CA ARG A 102 -17.25 7.79 4.84
C ARG A 102 -16.43 9.01 5.25
N ARG A 103 -15.10 8.91 5.33
CA ARG A 103 -14.24 10.05 5.68
C ARG A 103 -14.23 11.12 4.59
N TYR A 104 -14.21 10.70 3.33
CA TYR A 104 -14.04 11.61 2.18
C TYR A 104 -15.30 11.79 1.33
N GLY A 105 -16.35 11.00 1.55
CA GLY A 105 -17.55 11.01 0.71
C GLY A 105 -17.32 10.36 -0.66
N ILE A 106 -16.49 9.30 -0.71
CA ILE A 106 -16.13 8.60 -1.95
C ILE A 106 -16.71 7.18 -1.97
N PHE A 107 -16.65 6.49 -3.11
CA PHE A 107 -17.28 5.16 -3.31
C PHE A 107 -18.80 5.15 -3.05
N GLY A 108 -19.44 6.32 -3.19
CA GLY A 108 -20.86 6.55 -2.97
C GLY A 108 -21.30 6.66 -1.50
N PHE A 109 -20.36 6.67 -0.55
CA PHE A 109 -20.65 7.04 0.83
C PHE A 109 -20.84 8.55 0.98
N LYS A 110 -21.69 8.99 1.92
CA LYS A 110 -21.76 10.40 2.32
C LYS A 110 -20.68 10.71 3.35
N LYS A 111 -20.07 11.90 3.24
CA LYS A 111 -19.06 12.36 4.20
C LYS A 111 -19.66 12.44 5.61
N GLY A 112 -19.05 11.76 6.57
CA GLY A 112 -19.50 11.76 7.97
C GLY A 112 -20.70 10.87 8.26
N GLN A 113 -21.12 10.02 7.32
CA GLN A 113 -22.20 9.05 7.55
C GLN A 113 -21.85 8.10 8.71
N PRO A 114 -22.76 7.82 9.66
CA PRO A 114 -22.52 6.83 10.70
C PRO A 114 -22.36 5.44 10.08
N ALA A 115 -21.55 4.59 10.70
CA ALA A 115 -21.35 3.21 10.25
C ALA A 115 -22.57 2.35 10.61
N ASN A 116 -23.67 2.50 9.88
CA ASN A 116 -24.82 1.61 10.01
C ASN A 116 -24.71 0.44 9.02
N ARG A 117 -25.01 -0.78 9.48
CA ARG A 117 -24.85 -2.01 8.67
C ARG A 117 -25.87 -2.07 7.53
N ASP A 118 -27.05 -1.48 7.72
CA ASP A 118 -28.17 -1.54 6.79
C ASP A 118 -27.98 -0.69 5.52
N ASP A 119 -27.24 0.42 5.60
CA ASP A 119 -26.94 1.29 4.45
C ASP A 119 -26.08 0.57 3.38
N THR A 120 -25.33 -0.47 3.79
CA THR A 120 -24.49 -1.29 2.90
C THR A 120 -25.32 -2.27 2.05
N GLN A 121 -26.50 -2.66 2.52
CA GLN A 121 -27.40 -3.58 1.80
C GLN A 121 -28.41 -2.85 0.90
N GLN A 122 -28.73 -1.59 1.18
CA GLN A 122 -29.90 -0.93 0.57
C GLN A 122 -29.57 0.07 -0.55
N VAL A 123 -28.30 0.34 -0.85
CA VAL A 123 -27.93 1.38 -1.83
C VAL A 123 -27.22 0.77 -3.04
N SER A 124 -27.99 0.67 -4.12
CA SER A 124 -27.67 0.54 -5.56
C SER A 124 -26.33 -0.07 -5.99
N GLY A 125 -26.36 -1.02 -6.93
CA GLY A 125 -25.18 -1.74 -7.48
C GLY A 125 -23.98 -0.88 -7.92
N LYS A 126 -24.14 0.43 -8.17
CA LYS A 126 -22.99 1.33 -8.38
C LYS A 126 -22.15 1.55 -7.12
N LEU A 127 -22.75 1.59 -5.92
CA LEU A 127 -22.02 1.64 -4.65
C LEU A 127 -21.30 0.32 -4.37
N ALA A 128 -22.00 -0.80 -4.58
CA ALA A 128 -21.41 -2.13 -4.45
C ALA A 128 -20.21 -2.30 -5.39
N GLY A 129 -20.31 -1.83 -6.63
CA GLY A 129 -19.25 -1.91 -7.62
C GLY A 129 -18.03 -1.07 -7.29
N ASP A 130 -18.21 0.20 -6.89
CA ASP A 130 -17.08 1.05 -6.49
C ASP A 130 -16.37 0.54 -5.24
N VAL A 131 -17.13 0.00 -4.28
CA VAL A 131 -16.56 -0.65 -3.10
C VAL A 131 -15.81 -1.91 -3.50
N ALA A 132 -16.37 -2.77 -4.35
CA ALA A 132 -15.70 -3.99 -4.82
C ALA A 132 -14.41 -3.67 -5.61
N ASN A 133 -14.42 -2.64 -6.46
CA ASN A 133 -13.21 -2.15 -7.14
C ASN A 133 -12.14 -1.68 -6.14
N ALA A 134 -12.55 -1.00 -5.07
CA ALA A 134 -11.65 -0.53 -4.02
C ALA A 134 -11.08 -1.68 -3.18
N VAL A 135 -11.89 -2.70 -2.86
CA VAL A 135 -11.48 -3.93 -2.18
C VAL A 135 -10.48 -4.71 -3.02
N LEU A 136 -10.76 -4.89 -4.32
CA LEU A 136 -9.86 -5.55 -5.26
C LEU A 136 -8.53 -4.80 -5.36
N ALA A 137 -8.57 -3.47 -5.49
CA ALA A 137 -7.36 -2.64 -5.54
C ALA A 137 -6.54 -2.76 -4.25
N TYR A 138 -7.20 -2.73 -3.09
CA TYR A 138 -6.55 -2.93 -1.80
C TYR A 138 -5.87 -4.31 -1.70
N GLY A 139 -6.56 -5.37 -2.08
CA GLY A 139 -6.04 -6.74 -2.11
C GLY A 139 -4.84 -6.88 -3.06
N ALA A 140 -4.96 -6.34 -4.28
CA ALA A 140 -3.89 -6.36 -5.28
C ALA A 140 -2.64 -5.62 -4.79
N VAL A 141 -2.80 -4.43 -4.20
CA VAL A 141 -1.70 -3.69 -3.58
C VAL A 141 -1.06 -4.55 -2.50
N LYS A 142 -1.85 -5.15 -1.60
CA LYS A 142 -1.34 -6.01 -0.52
C LYS A 142 -0.56 -7.23 -1.06
N ALA A 143 -1.02 -7.85 -2.15
CA ALA A 143 -0.30 -8.91 -2.85
C ALA A 143 1.07 -8.41 -3.39
N LEU A 144 1.14 -7.17 -3.85
CA LEU A 144 2.37 -6.54 -4.34
C LEU A 144 3.33 -6.09 -3.23
N MET A 145 3.03 -6.27 -1.93
CA MET A 145 3.93 -5.86 -0.82
C MET A 145 5.40 -6.31 -1.01
N PRO A 146 5.70 -7.60 -1.31
CA PRO A 146 7.08 -8.05 -1.44
C PRO A 146 7.80 -7.41 -2.63
N VAL A 147 7.08 -7.28 -3.76
CA VAL A 147 7.58 -6.65 -4.98
C VAL A 147 7.87 -5.17 -4.74
N ARG A 148 6.99 -4.46 -4.01
CA ARG A 148 7.16 -3.05 -3.66
C ARG A 148 8.44 -2.81 -2.88
N ILE A 149 8.71 -3.63 -1.88
CA ILE A 149 9.94 -3.54 -1.09
C ILE A 149 11.17 -3.72 -1.98
N GLY A 150 11.20 -4.77 -2.82
CA GLY A 150 12.32 -5.03 -3.72
C GLY A 150 12.53 -3.92 -4.74
N LEU A 151 11.46 -3.46 -5.38
CA LEU A 151 11.51 -2.40 -6.38
C LEU A 151 11.94 -1.05 -5.78
N SER A 152 11.42 -0.69 -4.60
CA SER A 152 11.84 0.52 -3.90
C SER A 152 13.31 0.47 -3.51
N LEU A 153 13.82 -0.66 -3.01
CA LEU A 153 15.26 -0.81 -2.70
C LEU A 153 16.13 -0.70 -3.96
N TYR A 154 15.71 -1.32 -5.06
CA TYR A 154 16.44 -1.29 -6.33
C TYR A 154 16.50 0.12 -6.95
N LEU A 155 15.40 0.86 -6.91
CA LEU A 155 15.31 2.19 -7.54
C LEU A 155 15.80 3.33 -6.64
N SER A 156 15.93 3.11 -5.32
CA SER A 156 16.36 4.15 -4.36
C SER A 156 17.68 4.84 -4.72
N PRO A 157 18.75 4.13 -5.14
CA PRO A 157 20.02 4.78 -5.50
C PRO A 157 19.89 5.69 -6.74
N ALA A 158 19.15 5.25 -7.75
CA ALA A 158 18.93 6.03 -8.97
C ALA A 158 18.08 7.27 -8.72
N PHE A 159 17.03 7.14 -7.90
CA PHE A 159 16.17 8.27 -7.51
C PHE A 159 16.91 9.28 -6.64
N SER A 160 17.72 8.82 -5.69
CA SER A 160 18.51 9.69 -4.81
C SER A 160 19.42 10.62 -5.62
N ARG A 161 20.13 10.06 -6.61
CA ARG A 161 21.04 10.81 -7.49
C ARG A 161 20.32 11.75 -8.45
N ARG A 162 19.18 11.33 -9.02
CA ARG A 162 18.46 12.11 -10.05
C ARG A 162 17.56 13.19 -9.49
N ILE A 163 16.94 12.99 -8.32
CA ILE A 163 15.89 13.87 -7.81
C ILE A 163 16.29 14.50 -6.47
N VAL A 164 16.81 13.73 -5.51
CA VAL A 164 17.08 14.25 -4.17
C VAL A 164 18.33 15.13 -4.12
N GLU A 165 19.39 14.73 -4.82
CA GLU A 165 20.65 15.50 -4.89
C GLU A 165 20.48 16.92 -5.48
N PRO A 166 19.82 17.11 -6.64
CA PRO A 166 19.61 18.47 -7.18
C PRO A 166 18.69 19.32 -6.30
N ILE A 167 17.68 18.73 -5.63
CA ILE A 167 16.81 19.45 -4.71
C ILE A 167 17.59 19.86 -3.44
N ARG A 168 18.43 18.96 -2.88
CA ARG A 168 19.27 19.24 -1.72
C ARG A 168 20.22 20.41 -1.98
N LEU A 169 20.87 20.42 -3.15
CA LEU A 169 21.81 21.47 -3.53
C LEU A 169 21.09 22.80 -3.83
N LYS A 170 19.95 22.77 -4.52
CA LYS A 170 19.25 24.01 -4.93
C LYS A 170 18.39 24.64 -3.84
N VAL A 171 17.81 23.86 -2.93
CA VAL A 171 16.78 24.35 -1.98
C VAL A 171 17.30 24.40 -0.54
N ILE A 172 18.05 23.38 -0.10
CA ILE A 172 18.43 23.25 1.32
C ILE A 172 19.78 23.93 1.61
N GLN A 173 20.71 23.88 0.65
CA GLN A 173 22.05 24.45 0.81
C GLN A 173 22.09 25.98 1.01
N PRO A 174 21.26 26.80 0.32
CA PRO A 174 21.22 28.25 0.55
C PRO A 174 20.70 28.60 1.95
N PHE A 175 19.72 27.85 2.46
CA PHE A 175 19.12 28.09 3.77
C PHE A 175 20.05 27.69 4.93
N ARG A 176 20.91 26.68 4.77
CA ARG A 176 21.92 26.32 5.80
C ARG A 176 23.11 27.27 5.87
N ARG A 177 23.40 28.05 4.82
CA ARG A 177 24.47 29.05 4.82
C ARG A 177 24.08 30.38 5.49
N ARG A 178 22.79 30.62 5.77
CA ARG A 178 22.29 31.87 6.40
C ARG A 178 22.22 31.85 7.93
N LYS A 179 22.75 30.81 8.59
CA LYS A 179 22.91 30.75 10.05
C LYS A 179 24.37 30.95 10.47
N SER A 180 25.01 32.01 9.98
CA SER A 180 26.25 32.54 10.53
C SER A 180 26.13 34.04 10.72
#